data_AF-A0A5R8Y3B4-F1
#
_entry.id   AF-A0A5R8Y3B4-F1
#
_cell.length_a   1.000
_cell.length_b   1.000
_cell.length_c   1.000
_cell.angle_alpha   90.00
_cell.angle_beta   90.00
_cell.angle_gamma   90.00
#
_symmetry.space_group_name_H-M   'P 1'
#
loop_
_entity.id
_entity.type
_entity.pdbx_description
1 polymer ?
#
loop_
_entity_poly.entity_id
_entity_poly.type
_entity_poly.pdbx_seq_one_letter_code
_entity_poly.pdbx_strand_id
1 'polypeptide(L)' 'MSEEQKEEQTFEVKIEKAKELLEKLSNPQITLSDSLDLYKNGMKQLEEAQKLLDEAKLIFEVDKKEESEPF' A
#
# COMPACT_ATOMS: atom_id res chain seq x y z
N MET A 1 -21.52 5.72 1.66
CA MET A 1 -20.06 5.47 1.61
C MET A 1 -19.85 4.69 0.32
N SER A 2 -19.26 5.33 -0.69
CA SER A 2 -19.02 4.73 -2.01
C SER A 2 -17.85 3.72 -1.95
N GLU A 3 -17.79 2.76 -2.87
CA GLU A 3 -16.77 1.71 -2.88
C GLU A 3 -15.33 2.25 -3.01
N GLU A 4 -15.12 3.32 -3.80
CA GLU A 4 -13.81 3.99 -3.94
C GLU A 4 -13.27 4.55 -2.62
N GLN A 5 -14.12 5.14 -1.77
CA GLN A 5 -13.69 5.65 -0.47
C GLN A 5 -13.21 4.55 0.47
N LYS A 6 -13.70 3.32 0.26
CA LYS A 6 -13.32 2.16 1.06
C LYS A 6 -11.95 1.64 0.63
N GLU A 7 -11.66 1.61 -0.67
CA GLU A 7 -10.35 1.22 -1.21
C GLU A 7 -9.25 2.23 -0.88
N GLU A 8 -9.54 3.54 -1.00
CA GLU A 8 -8.61 4.62 -0.63
C GLU A 8 -8.23 4.52 0.85
N GLN A 9 -9.22 4.32 1.73
CA GLN A 9 -8.97 4.02 3.14
C GLN A 9 -8.14 2.75 3.33
N THR A 10 -8.25 1.76 2.45
CA THR A 10 -7.50 0.51 2.59
C THR A 10 -6.03 0.70 2.20
N PHE A 11 -5.73 1.51 1.18
CA PHE A 11 -4.36 1.88 0.82
C PHE A 11 -3.71 2.75 1.90
N GLU A 12 -4.35 3.83 2.33
CA GLU A 12 -3.79 4.73 3.34
C GLU A 12 -3.51 4.00 4.66
N VAL A 13 -4.44 3.14 5.10
CA VAL A 13 -4.25 2.32 6.31
C VAL A 13 -3.08 1.35 6.18
N LYS A 14 -2.82 0.78 4.99
CA LYS A 14 -1.65 -0.09 4.77
C LYS A 14 -0.34 0.71 4.86
N ILE A 15 -0.31 1.91 4.32
CA ILE A 15 0.85 2.81 4.39
C ILE A 15 1.11 3.28 5.83
N GLU A 16 0.06 3.65 6.58
CA GLU A 16 0.20 3.97 8.00
C GLU A 16 0.78 2.80 8.80
N LYS A 17 0.23 1.59 8.61
CA LYS A 17 0.75 0.38 9.27
C LYS A 17 2.22 0.12 8.91
N ALA A 18 2.61 0.31 7.66
CA ALA A 18 4.01 0.16 7.26
C ALA A 18 4.93 1.18 7.96
N LYS A 19 4.47 2.44 8.13
CA LYS A 19 5.19 3.47 8.88
C LYS A 19 5.34 3.12 10.36
N GLU A 20 4.26 2.66 11.01
CA GLU A 20 4.31 2.23 12.41
C GLU A 20 5.28 1.05 12.61
N LEU A 21 5.33 0.11 11.66
CA LEU A 21 6.25 -1.02 11.70
C LEU A 21 7.71 -0.57 11.57
N LEU A 22 7.99 0.42 10.71
CA LEU A 22 9.31 1.05 10.57
C LEU A 22 9.74 1.80 11.84
N GLU A 23 8.83 2.52 12.50
CA GLU A 23 9.11 3.16 13.78
C GLU A 23 9.45 2.12 14.86
N LYS A 24 8.73 1.00 14.91
CA LYS A 24 9.02 -0.10 15.83
C LYS A 24 10.39 -0.74 15.57
N LEU A 25 10.80 -0.84 14.31
CA LEU A 25 12.15 -1.32 13.94
C LEU A 25 13.26 -0.36 14.36
N SER A 26 12.95 0.93 14.52
CA SER A 26 13.89 1.94 14.99
C SER A 26 14.08 1.91 16.51
N ASN A 27 13.29 1.11 17.24
CA ASN A 27 13.43 0.95 18.68
C ASN A 27 14.66 0.08 19.02
N PRO A 28 15.67 0.62 19.73
CA PRO A 28 16.88 -0.13 20.08
C PRO A 28 16.65 -1.30 21.06
N GLN A 29 15.48 -1.38 21.69
CA GLN A 29 15.10 -2.47 22.61
C GLN A 29 14.46 -3.68 21.90
N ILE A 30 14.30 -3.62 20.58
CA ILE A 30 13.72 -4.70 19.79
C ILE A 30 14.63 -5.94 19.76
N THR A 31 14.07 -7.13 19.88
CA THR A 31 14.85 -8.36 19.70
C THR A 31 15.09 -8.64 18.23
N LEU A 32 16.15 -9.38 17.90
CA LEU A 32 16.46 -9.74 16.51
C LEU A 32 15.34 -10.57 15.84
N SER A 33 14.64 -11.40 16.63
CA SER A 33 13.50 -12.17 16.10
C SER A 33 12.34 -11.26 15.75
N ASP A 34 12.00 -10.35 16.68
CA ASP A 34 10.90 -9.39 16.46
C ASP A 34 11.21 -8.45 15.31
N SER A 35 12.47 -8.05 15.12
CA SER A 35 12.87 -7.18 14.01
C SER A 35 12.77 -7.88 12.66
N LEU A 36 13.08 -9.18 12.58
CA LEU A 36 12.85 -9.96 11.36
C LEU A 36 11.36 -10.12 11.03
N ASP A 37 10.53 -10.36 12.04
CA ASP A 37 9.08 -10.52 11.85
C ASP A 37 8.40 -9.20 11.49
N LEU A 38 8.79 -8.09 12.14
CA LEU A 38 8.30 -6.75 11.83
C LEU A 38 8.75 -6.30 10.44
N TYR A 39 9.98 -6.60 10.03
CA TYR A 39 10.47 -6.32 8.68
C TYR A 39 9.68 -7.08 7.61
N LYS A 40 9.48 -8.40 7.79
CA LYS A 40 8.68 -9.20 6.85
C LYS A 40 7.24 -8.70 6.73
N ASN A 41 6.62 -8.37 7.87
CA ASN A 41 5.27 -7.81 7.87
C ASN A 41 5.21 -6.44 7.20
N GLY A 42 6.18 -5.56 7.49
CA GLY A 42 6.26 -4.23 6.89
C GLY A 42 6.41 -4.30 5.37
N MET A 43 7.31 -5.17 4.89
CA MET A 43 7.49 -5.43 3.46
C MET A 43 6.20 -5.93 2.79
N LYS A 44 5.48 -6.84 3.45
CA LYS A 44 4.19 -7.33 2.92
C LYS A 44 3.13 -6.24 2.83
N GLN A 45 3.03 -5.36 3.83
CA GLN A 45 2.10 -4.22 3.78
C GLN A 45 2.45 -3.26 2.63
N LEU A 46 3.75 -3.00 2.40
CA LEU A 46 4.22 -2.16 1.31
C LEU A 46 3.95 -2.79 -0.07
N GLU A 47 4.17 -4.10 -0.24
CA GLU A 47 3.83 -4.80 -1.49
C GLU A 47 2.34 -4.74 -1.80
N GLU A 48 1.48 -4.95 -0.80
CA GLU A 48 0.04 -4.88 -0.98
C GLU A 48 -0.42 -3.46 -1.32
N ALA A 49 0.17 -2.43 -0.69
CA ALA A 49 -0.10 -1.04 -1.04
C ALA A 49 0.36 -0.72 -2.47
N GLN A 50 1.55 -1.19 -2.87
CA GLN A 50 2.09 -1.00 -4.22
C GLN A 50 1.17 -1.61 -5.29
N LYS A 51 0.63 -2.82 -5.05
CA LYS A 51 -0.33 -3.45 -5.97
C LYS A 51 -1.60 -2.62 -6.16
N LEU A 52 -2.18 -2.12 -5.07
CA LEU A 52 -3.37 -1.25 -5.13
C LEU A 52 -3.10 0.01 -5.95
N LEU A 53 -1.91 0.61 -5.78
CA LEU A 53 -1.51 1.79 -6.55
C LEU A 53 -1.32 1.48 -8.03
N ASP A 54 -0.72 0.34 -8.36
CA ASP A 54 -0.49 -0.05 -9.75
C ASP A 54 -1.79 -0.43 -10.46
N GLU A 55 -2.74 -1.08 -9.76
CA GLU A 55 -4.10 -1.33 -10.25
C GLU A 55 -4.85 -0.01 -10.52
N ALA A 56 -4.81 0.95 -9.60
CA ALA A 56 -5.44 2.25 -9.78
C ALA A 56 -4.85 3.03 -10.96
N LYS A 57 -3.53 2.99 -11.15
CA LYS A 57 -2.85 3.59 -12.31
C LYS A 57 -3.27 2.93 -13.62
N LEU A 58 -3.37 1.60 -13.63
CA LEU A 58 -3.75 0.85 -14.82
C LEU A 58 -5.18 1.20 -15.26
N ILE A 59 -6.13 1.25 -14.31
CA ILE A 59 -7.52 1.67 -14.58
C ILE A 59 -7.52 3.08 -15.18
N PHE A 60 -6.81 4.02 -14.56
CA PHE A 60 -6.71 5.39 -15.05
C PHE A 60 -6.10 5.49 -16.46
N GLU A 61 -5.07 4.70 -16.77
CA GLU A 61 -4.46 4.65 -18.09
C GLU A 61 -5.38 4.05 -19.16
N VAL A 62 -6.17 3.03 -18.80
CA VAL A 62 -7.16 2.40 -19.70
C VAL A 62 -8.29 3.37 -20.01
N ASP A 63 -8.89 4.00 -18.99
CA ASP A 63 -9.97 4.99 -19.15
C ASP A 63 -9.52 6.15 -20.05
N LYS A 64 -8.30 6.66 -19.83
CA LYS A 64 -7.74 7.74 -20.64
C LYS A 64 -7.49 7.34 -22.10
N LYS A 65 -7.25 6.06 -22.37
CA LYS A 65 -7.06 5.53 -23.73
C LYS A 65 -8.39 5.42 -24.47
N GLU A 66 -9.44 4.93 -23.79
CA GLU A 66 -10.80 4.84 -24.34
C GLU A 66 -11.39 6.22 -24.67
N GLU A 67 -11.10 7.26 -23.88
CA GLU A 67 -11.49 8.64 -24.23
C GLU A 67 -10.78 9.22 -25.47
N SER A 68 -9.67 8.62 -25.89
CA SER A 68 -8.79 9.15 -26.95
C SER A 68 -8.97 8.49 -28.33
N GLU A 69 -9.75 7.41 -28.43
CA GLU A 69 -10.09 6.80 -29.73
C GLU A 69 -11.38 7.44 -30.29
N PRO A 70 -11.30 8.21 -31.39
CA PRO A 70 -12.50 8.62 -32.11
C PRO A 70 -13.08 7.42 -32.86
N PHE A 71 -14.41 7.28 -32.79
CA PHE A 71 -15.21 6.39 -33.64
C PHE A 71 -14.86 6.51 -35.14
#